data_AF-A0A7C2LBP7-F1
#
_entry.id   AF-A0A7C2LBP7-F1
#
_cell.length_a   1.000
_cell.length_b   1.000
_cell.length_c   1.000
_cell.angle_alpha   90.00
_cell.angle_beta   90.00
_cell.angle_gamma   90.00
#
_symmetry.space_group_name_H-M   'P 1'
#
loop_
_entity.id
_entity.type
_entity.pdbx_description
1 polymer ?
#
loop_
_entity_poly.entity_id
_entity_poly.type
_entity_poly.pdbx_seq_one_letter_code
_entity_poly.pdbx_strand_id
1 'polypeptide(L)' 'MPRRRIVERREVPPDPIYNSPLVTKFINCMMWDGKKSVAEKIFYAAMERIRQRTKEDPLKIFKQAIENAKPKVEV' A
#
# COMPACT_ATOMS: atom_id res chain seq x y z
N MET A 1 17.48 -10.89 13.61
CA MET A 1 17.06 -12.27 13.27
C MET A 1 16.99 -13.08 14.56
N PRO A 2 15.84 -13.65 14.93
CA PRO A 2 15.74 -14.43 16.16
C PRO A 2 15.62 -15.93 15.94
N ARG A 3 16.24 -16.69 16.85
CA ARG A 3 15.88 -18.08 17.16
C ARG A 3 14.99 -18.25 18.40
N ARG A 4 14.86 -17.24 19.28
CA ARG A 4 14.04 -17.31 20.52
C ARG A 4 13.23 -16.05 20.88
N ARG A 5 13.49 -14.89 20.27
CA ARG A 5 12.84 -13.61 20.62
C ARG A 5 11.80 -13.19 19.59
N ILE A 6 10.64 -12.72 20.02
CA ILE A 6 9.62 -12.12 19.15
C ILE A 6 10.15 -10.78 18.62
N VAL A 7 10.12 -10.58 17.31
CA VAL A 7 10.52 -9.31 16.67
C VAL A 7 9.37 -8.32 16.81
N GLU A 8 9.67 -7.12 17.31
CA GLU A 8 8.72 -6.01 17.32
C GLU A 8 8.41 -5.57 15.88
N ARG A 9 7.13 -5.40 15.59
CA ARG A 9 6.69 -4.90 14.29
C ARG A 9 6.98 -3.40 14.22
N ARG A 10 7.73 -2.98 13.20
CA ARG A 10 7.97 -1.56 12.94
C ARG A 10 6.67 -0.90 12.52
N GLU A 11 6.34 0.20 13.17
CA GLU A 11 5.19 1.03 12.79
C GLU A 11 5.50 1.78 11.50
N VAL A 12 4.52 1.85 10.61
CA VAL A 12 4.64 2.55 9.33
C VAL A 12 3.92 3.89 9.46
N PRO A 13 4.56 5.02 9.15
CA PRO A 13 3.90 6.33 9.23
C PRO A 13 2.73 6.40 8.23
N PRO A 14 1.66 7.13 8.56
CA PRO A 14 0.54 7.32 7.64
C PRO A 14 0.95 8.16 6.44
N ASP A 15 0.29 7.90 5.30
CA ASP A 15 0.57 8.59 4.05
C ASP A 15 0.18 10.09 4.14
N PRO A 16 0.97 11.03 3.62
CA PRO A 16 0.68 12.46 3.75
C PRO A 16 -0.58 12.92 3.00
N ILE A 17 -1.01 12.21 1.96
CA ILE A 17 -2.18 12.59 1.14
C ILE A 17 -3.44 11.91 1.65
N TYR A 18 -3.36 10.60 1.88
CA TYR A 18 -4.53 9.79 2.22
C TYR A 18 -4.65 9.45 3.70
N ASN A 19 -3.69 9.87 4.52
CA ASN A 19 -3.59 9.61 5.96
C ASN A 19 -3.83 8.14 6.33
N SER A 20 -3.40 7.22 5.47
CA SER A 20 -3.64 5.79 5.63
C SER A 20 -2.32 5.02 5.71
N PRO A 21 -2.09 4.22 6.77
CA PRO A 21 -0.88 3.41 6.89
C PRO A 21 -0.85 2.26 5.87
N LEU A 22 -2.01 1.86 5.34
CA LEU A 22 -2.12 0.83 4.30
C LEU A 22 -1.49 1.28 2.99
N VAL A 23 -1.71 2.54 2.60
CA VAL A 23 -1.15 3.13 1.38
C VAL A 23 0.37 3.19 1.50
N THR A 24 0.91 3.71 2.60
CA THR A 24 2.36 3.76 2.83
C THR A 24 2.98 2.38 2.78
N LYS A 25 2.34 1.37 3.39
CA LYS A 25 2.82 -0.02 3.36
C LYS A 25 2.85 -0.59 1.94
N PHE A 26 1.84 -0.28 1.13
CA PHE A 26 1.78 -0.71 -0.27
C PHE A 26 2.86 -0.04 -1.13
N ILE A 27 3.08 1.27 -0.97
CA ILE A 27 4.15 2.01 -1.64
C ILE A 27 5.52 1.41 -1.28
N ASN A 28 5.75 1.08 -0.01
CA ASN A 28 6.99 0.44 0.44
C ASN A 28 7.20 -0.94 -0.18
N CYS A 29 6.14 -1.72 -0.41
CA CYS A 29 6.22 -3.02 -1.09
C CYS A 29 6.44 -2.88 -2.61
N MET A 30 5.90 -1.83 -3.23
CA MET A 30 6.10 -1.54 -4.66
C MET A 30 7.49 -0.97 -4.96
N MET A 31 8.12 -0.33 -3.98
CA MET A 31 9.41 0.33 -4.12
C MET A 31 10.53 -0.66 -4.48
N TRP A 32 11.17 -0.44 -5.62
CA TRP A 32 12.37 -1.15 -6.05
C TRP A 32 13.61 -0.27 -5.86
N ASP A 33 14.75 -0.88 -5.52
CA ASP A 33 16.04 -0.22 -5.25
C ASP A 33 15.99 0.92 -4.20
N GLY A 34 14.99 0.95 -3.32
CA GLY A 34 14.83 2.04 -2.33
C GLY A 34 14.38 3.38 -2.92
N LYS A 35 13.92 3.41 -4.18
CA LYS A 35 13.49 4.63 -4.87
C LYS A 35 12.08 5.08 -4.46
N LYS A 36 11.94 5.61 -3.25
CA LYS A 36 10.63 5.97 -2.67
C LYS A 36 9.88 7.03 -3.49
N SER A 37 10.57 8.10 -3.91
CA SER A 37 9.94 9.17 -4.70
C SER A 37 9.37 8.68 -6.03
N VAL A 38 10.02 7.68 -6.66
CA VAL A 38 9.53 7.09 -7.92
C VAL A 38 8.29 6.23 -7.65
N ALA A 39 8.33 5.41 -6.60
CA ALA A 39 7.20 4.57 -6.20
C ALA A 39 5.95 5.41 -5.85
N GLU A 40 6.12 6.49 -5.09
CA GLU A 40 5.05 7.45 -4.77
C GLU A 40 4.43 8.04 -6.03
N LYS A 41 5.25 8.53 -6.97
CA LYS A 41 4.77 9.07 -8.25
C LYS A 41 3.95 8.06 -9.05
N ILE A 42 4.42 6.83 -9.16
CA ILE A 42 3.71 5.76 -9.88
C ILE A 42 2.38 5.45 -9.21
N PHE A 43 2.36 5.35 -7.88
CA PHE A 43 1.16 5.06 -7.12
C PHE A 43 0.10 6.16 -7.28
N TYR A 44 0.46 7.42 -7.09
CA TYR A 44 -0.49 8.54 -7.25
C TYR A 44 -0.97 8.69 -8.71
N ALA A 45 -0.10 8.45 -9.69
CA ALA A 45 -0.50 8.41 -11.10
C ALA A 45 -1.49 7.28 -11.39
N ALA A 46 -1.33 6.11 -10.76
CA ALA A 46 -2.27 5.01 -10.89
C ALA A 46 -3.64 5.35 -10.24
N MET A 47 -3.64 5.98 -9.07
CA MET A 47 -4.86 6.43 -8.38
C MET A 47 -5.65 7.44 -9.23
N GLU A 48 -4.96 8.36 -9.91
CA GLU A 48 -5.59 9.31 -10.83
C GLU A 48 -6.22 8.60 -12.04
N ARG A 49 -5.54 7.60 -12.61
CA ARG A 49 -6.10 6.79 -13.71
C ARG A 49 -7.34 6.00 -13.28
N ILE A 50 -7.36 5.48 -12.05
CA ILE A 50 -8.52 4.78 -11.49
C ILE A 50 -9.68 5.77 -11.33
N ARG A 51 -9.42 6.95 -10.79
CA ARG A 51 -10.42 8.01 -10.62
C ARG A 51 -11.06 8.41 -11.95
N GLN A 52 -10.27 8.55 -13.02
CA GLN A 52 -10.79 8.88 -14.35
C GLN A 52 -11.69 7.81 -14.94
N ARG A 53 -11.38 6.52 -14.69
CA ARG A 53 -12.16 5.39 -15.22
C ARG A 53 -13.44 5.15 -14.44
N THR A 54 -13.36 5.15 -13.11
CA THR A 54 -14.48 4.71 -12.26
C THR A 54 -15.31 5.87 -11.73
N LYS A 55 -14.80 7.12 -11.79
CA LYS A 55 -15.41 8.35 -11.22
C LYS A 55 -15.75 8.27 -9.73
N GLU A 56 -15.32 7.22 -9.06
CA GLU A 56 -15.48 7.00 -7.63
C GLU A 56 -14.19 7.34 -6.87
N ASP A 57 -14.27 7.34 -5.54
CA ASP A 57 -13.11 7.56 -4.68
C ASP A 57 -12.09 6.40 -4.83
N PRO A 58 -10.88 6.67 -5.33
CA PRO A 58 -9.87 5.65 -5.58
C PRO A 58 -9.43 4.94 -4.29
N LEU A 59 -9.55 5.57 -3.11
CA LEU A 59 -9.23 4.90 -1.83
C LEU A 59 -10.20 3.76 -1.50
N LYS A 60 -11.48 3.94 -1.82
CA LYS A 60 -12.50 2.91 -1.55
C LYS A 60 -12.25 1.69 -2.43
N ILE A 61 -11.97 1.92 -3.71
CA ILE A 61 -11.63 0.88 -4.69
C ILE A 61 -10.34 0.16 -4.26
N PHE A 62 -9.32 0.90 -3.83
CA PHE A 62 -8.07 0.32 -3.36
C PHE A 62 -8.27 -0.61 -2.16
N LYS A 63 -9.06 -0.20 -1.16
CA LYS A 63 -9.39 -1.06 0.00
C LYS A 63 -10.14 -2.32 -0.43
N GLN A 64 -11.12 -2.17 -1.31
CA GLN A 64 -11.88 -3.31 -1.84
C GLN A 64 -10.98 -4.28 -2.63
N ALA A 65 -10.05 -3.76 -3.43
CA ALA A 65 -9.09 -4.57 -4.18
C ALA A 65 -8.17 -5.37 -3.24
N ILE A 66 -7.72 -4.78 -2.14
CA ILE A 66 -6.92 -5.48 -1.12
C ILE A 66 -7.73 -6.60 -0.45
N GLU A 67 -8.97 -6.34 -0.06
CA GLU A 67 -9.85 -7.37 0.53
C GLU A 67 -10.07 -8.54 -0.42
N ASN A 68 -10.25 -8.27 -1.70
CA ASN A 68 -10.41 -9.30 -2.72
C ASN A 68 -9.11 -10.09 -2.99
N ALA A 69 -7.95 -9.44 -2.88
CA ALA A 69 -6.64 -10.08 -3.11
C ALA A 69 -6.13 -10.86 -1.89
N LYS A 70 -6.70 -10.62 -0.69
CA LYS A 70 -6.28 -11.29 0.54
C LYS A 70 -6.61 -12.78 0.47
N PRO A 71 -5.62 -13.69 0.55
CA PRO A 71 -5.89 -15.12 0.60
C PRO A 71 -6.60 -15.47 1.92
N LYS A 72 -7.58 -16.38 1.85
CA LYS A 72 -8.27 -16.89 3.04
C LYS A 72 -7.49 -18.01 3.73
N VAL A 73 -6.70 -18.77 2.96
CA VAL A 73 -5.89 -19.88 3.41
C VAL A 73 -4.59 -19.86 2.61
N GLU A 74 -3.45 -20.02 3.28
CA GLU A 74 -2.14 -20.24 2.67
C GLU A 74 -1.82 -21.75 2.76
N VAL A 75 -1.34 -22.36 1.66
CA VAL A 75 -0.95 -23.78 1.57
C VAL A 75 0.57 -23.89 1.58
#